data_AF-A0A2N1PRA9-F1
#
_entry.id   AF-A0A2N1PRA9-F1
#
_cell.length_a   1.000
_cell.length_b   1.000
_cell.length_c   1.000
_cell.angle_alpha   90.00
_cell.angle_beta   90.00
_cell.angle_gamma   90.00
#
_symmetry.space_group_name_H-M   'P 1'
#
loop_
_entity.id
_entity.type
_entity.pdbx_description
1 polymer ?
#
loop_
_entity_poly.entity_id
_entity_poly.type
_entity_poly.pdbx_seq_one_letter_code
_entity_poly.pdbx_strand_id
1 'polypeptide(L)'
;MPSRSNEVLMGLEPSDIQGIIRSSAKPVVLMIYSDAGFQKSFEEWAVPRKAAGVMKQCVFILLDIENSQGLPGEPYEQNNVVLVFRNGQIFFRANGGEVFEKLDSCIEPLLSGLKS
;
A
#
# COMPACT_ATOMS: atom_id res chain seq x y z
N MET A 1 -9.99 18.21 4.09
CA MET A 1 -9.51 17.91 2.73
C MET A 1 -8.17 17.19 2.87
N PRO A 2 -8.04 15.91 2.47
CA PRO A 2 -6.75 15.22 2.52
C PRO A 2 -5.76 15.90 1.57
N SER A 3 -4.54 16.13 2.05
CA SER A 3 -3.47 16.82 1.33
C SER A 3 -3.01 15.97 0.14
N ARG A 4 -3.22 16.49 -1.07
CA ARG A 4 -2.78 15.87 -2.33
C ARG A 4 -1.30 16.12 -2.57
N SER A 5 -0.46 15.38 -1.87
CA SER A 5 0.99 15.39 -2.11
C SER A 5 1.48 13.96 -2.39
N ASN A 6 1.48 13.56 -3.66
CA ASN A 6 2.17 12.35 -4.17
C ASN A 6 1.86 11.01 -3.45
N GLU A 7 0.63 10.51 -3.54
CA GLU A 7 -0.40 10.62 -2.50
C GLU A 7 -0.41 9.31 -1.71
N VAL A 8 0.21 9.33 -0.53
CA VAL A 8 -0.07 8.30 0.48
C VAL A 8 -1.37 8.71 1.17
N LEU A 9 -2.42 7.92 0.98
CA LEU A 9 -3.72 8.16 1.58
C LEU A 9 -3.75 7.57 2.99
N MET A 10 -4.26 8.33 3.95
CA MET A 10 -4.35 7.96 5.36
C MET A 10 -5.70 8.40 5.91
N GLY A 11 -6.15 7.75 6.99
CA GLY A 11 -7.40 8.11 7.68
C GLY A 11 -8.64 7.93 6.81
N LEU A 12 -8.61 6.93 5.92
CA LEU A 12 -9.76 6.55 5.10
C LEU A 12 -10.58 5.48 5.83
N GLU A 13 -11.90 5.56 5.67
CA GLU A 13 -12.81 4.51 6.13
C GLU A 13 -12.70 3.27 5.23
N PRO A 14 -12.95 2.05 5.75
CA PRO A 14 -12.92 0.82 4.95
C PRO A 14 -13.74 0.87 3.66
N SER A 15 -14.91 1.54 3.69
CA SER A 15 -15.76 1.70 2.51
C SER A 15 -15.10 2.53 1.40
N ASP A 16 -14.38 3.58 1.77
CA ASP A 16 -13.67 4.44 0.81
C ASP A 16 -12.50 3.68 0.18
N ILE A 17 -11.77 2.91 1.00
CA ILE A 17 -10.67 2.05 0.54
C ILE A 17 -11.20 1.00 -0.45
N GLN A 18 -12.32 0.35 -0.16
CA GLN A 18 -12.96 -0.58 -1.10
C GLN A 18 -13.38 0.11 -2.41
N GLY A 19 -13.90 1.33 -2.32
CA GLY A 19 -14.22 2.15 -3.49
C GLY A 19 -12.98 2.34 -4.38
N ILE A 20 -11.88 2.78 -3.78
CA ILE A 20 -10.59 2.99 -4.47
C ILE A 20 -10.08 1.69 -5.08
N ILE A 21 -10.08 0.59 -4.35
CA ILE A 21 -9.62 -0.72 -4.84
C ILE A 21 -10.40 -1.14 -6.09
N ARG A 22 -11.73 -0.94 -6.11
CA ARG A 22 -12.59 -1.33 -7.24
C ARG A 22 -12.46 -0.40 -8.44
N SER A 23 -12.25 0.89 -8.23
CA SER A 23 -12.26 1.89 -9.31
C SER A 23 -10.87 2.31 -9.80
N SER A 24 -9.80 1.96 -9.10
CA SER A 24 -8.44 2.43 -9.44
C SER A 24 -7.92 1.76 -10.71
N ALA A 25 -7.55 2.57 -11.70
CA ALA A 25 -6.82 2.12 -12.89
C ALA A 25 -5.34 1.79 -12.59
N LYS A 26 -4.80 2.30 -11.48
CA LYS A 26 -3.44 2.00 -10.99
C LYS A 26 -3.48 0.87 -9.95
N PRO A 27 -2.41 0.10 -9.79
CA PRO A 27 -2.29 -0.79 -8.65
C PRO A 27 -2.48 -0.03 -7.33
N VAL A 28 -3.18 -0.64 -6.37
CA VAL A 28 -3.40 -0.07 -5.04
C VAL A 28 -2.57 -0.86 -4.05
N VAL A 29 -1.64 -0.21 -3.36
CA VAL A 29 -0.85 -0.81 -2.28
C VAL A 29 -1.50 -0.38 -0.97
N LEU A 30 -2.19 -1.31 -0.33
CA LEU A 30 -2.78 -1.12 1.00
C LEU A 30 -1.84 -1.69 2.05
N MET A 31 -1.47 -0.86 3.02
CA MET A 31 -0.58 -1.19 4.12
C MET A 31 -1.37 -1.08 5.40
N ILE A 32 -1.54 -2.21 6.08
CA ILE A 32 -2.26 -2.32 7.32
C ILE A 32 -1.22 -2.51 8.42
N TYR A 33 -1.21 -1.61 9.40
CA TYR A 33 -0.16 -1.59 10.42
C TYR A 33 -0.73 -1.65 11.84
N SER A 34 -0.02 -2.31 12.73
CA SER A 34 -0.38 -2.46 14.15
C SER A 34 0.48 -1.60 15.07
N ASP A 35 1.55 -1.00 14.56
CA ASP A 35 2.50 -0.22 15.36
C ASP A 35 3.09 0.97 14.58
N ALA A 36 3.49 2.01 15.31
CA ALA A 36 4.08 3.22 14.74
C ALA A 36 5.47 3.01 14.12
N GLY A 37 6.19 1.94 14.52
CA GLY A 37 7.48 1.58 13.95
C GLY A 37 7.34 1.21 12.47
N PHE A 38 6.26 0.52 12.12
CA PHE A 38 5.95 0.17 10.74
C PHE A 38 5.74 1.39 9.84
N GLN A 39 5.00 2.39 10.32
CA GLN A 39 4.80 3.63 9.58
C GLN A 39 6.13 4.32 9.26
N LYS A 40 7.05 4.38 10.24
CA LYS A 40 8.39 4.92 10.03
C LYS A 40 9.19 4.10 9.00
N SER A 41 9.16 2.78 9.08
CA SER A 41 9.81 1.91 8.09
C SER A 41 9.26 2.11 6.68
N PHE A 42 7.96 2.33 6.53
CA PHE A 42 7.37 2.68 5.24
C PHE A 42 7.88 4.03 4.72
N GLU A 43 7.97 5.05 5.58
CA GLU A 43 8.49 6.36 5.17
C GLU A 43 9.94 6.26 4.66
N GLU A 44 10.80 5.54 5.39
CA GLU A 44 12.18 5.26 4.99
C GLU A 44 12.26 4.49 3.66
N TRP A 45 11.41 3.47 3.50
CA TRP A 45 11.28 2.72 2.25
C TRP A 45 10.77 3.61 1.09
N ALA A 46 9.83 4.52 1.34
CA ALA A 46 9.22 5.33 0.30
C ALA A 46 10.16 6.43 -0.25
N VAL A 47 11.11 6.95 0.54
CA VAL A 47 12.01 8.06 0.15
C VAL A 47 12.73 7.81 -1.18
N PRO A 48 13.56 6.75 -1.35
CA PRO A 48 14.27 6.52 -2.62
C PRO A 48 13.30 6.23 -3.79
N ARG A 49 12.11 5.68 -3.49
CA ARG A 49 11.08 5.33 -4.48
C ARG A 49 10.29 6.54 -4.96
N LYS A 50 10.08 7.55 -4.11
CA LYS A 50 9.54 8.86 -4.51
C LYS A 50 10.47 9.51 -5.53
N ALA A 51 11.78 9.50 -5.26
CA ALA A 51 12.78 10.08 -6.17
C ALA A 51 12.81 9.37 -7.54
N ALA A 52 12.66 8.04 -7.56
CA ALA A 52 12.57 7.25 -8.79
C ALA A 52 11.18 7.28 -9.49
N GLY A 53 10.21 8.06 -8.97
CA GLY A 53 8.87 8.17 -9.57
C GLY A 53 7.94 6.97 -9.36
N VAL A 54 8.39 5.94 -8.63
CA VAL A 54 7.63 4.72 -8.29
C VAL A 54 6.28 5.06 -7.66
N MET A 55 6.31 6.01 -6.71
CA MET A 55 5.13 6.36 -5.92
C MET A 55 4.01 7.00 -6.76
N LYS A 56 4.30 7.40 -8.02
CA LYS A 56 3.31 7.91 -8.96
C LYS A 56 2.58 6.80 -9.74
N GLN A 57 3.12 5.58 -9.74
CA GLN A 57 2.56 4.46 -10.49
C GLN A 57 1.51 3.67 -9.72
N CYS A 58 1.53 3.74 -8.40
CA CYS A 58 0.54 3.07 -7.55
C CYS A 58 -0.18 4.09 -6.67
N VAL A 59 -1.35 3.71 -6.18
CA VAL A 59 -2.02 4.40 -5.08
C VAL A 59 -1.57 3.74 -3.79
N PHE A 60 -1.03 4.51 -2.85
CA PHE A 60 -0.57 3.99 -1.57
C PHE A 60 -1.57 4.37 -0.49
N ILE A 61 -2.00 3.41 0.33
CA ILE A 61 -2.93 3.61 1.42
C ILE A 61 -2.31 3.04 2.69
N LEU A 62 -2.20 3.87 3.73
CA LEU A 62 -1.82 3.44 5.08
C LEU A 62 -3.06 3.41 5.96
N LEU A 63 -3.26 2.29 6.64
CA LEU A 63 -4.42 2.04 7.49
C LEU A 63 -3.97 1.40 8.80
N ASP A 64 -4.47 1.93 9.91
CA ASP A 64 -4.33 1.29 11.21
C ASP A 64 -5.15 0.00 11.25
N ILE A 65 -4.58 -1.09 11.75
CA ILE A 65 -5.24 -2.39 11.85
C ILE A 65 -6.55 -2.32 12.63
N GLU A 66 -6.69 -1.43 13.61
CA GLU A 66 -7.93 -1.23 14.36
C GLU A 66 -9.09 -0.77 13.45
N ASN A 67 -8.76 -0.11 12.34
CA ASN A 67 -9.71 0.39 11.34
C ASN A 67 -9.80 -0.51 10.11
N SER A 68 -9.26 -1.73 10.15
CA SER A 68 -9.23 -2.63 8.99
C SER A 68 -10.52 -3.42 8.76
N GLN A 69 -11.48 -3.32 9.69
CA GLN A 69 -12.68 -4.14 9.70
C GLN A 69 -13.48 -4.06 8.38
N GLY A 70 -13.74 -5.23 7.79
CA GLY A 70 -14.55 -5.36 6.56
C GLY A 70 -13.77 -5.16 5.27
N LEU A 71 -12.43 -5.08 5.32
CA LEU A 71 -11.60 -5.06 4.13
C LEU A 71 -11.34 -6.46 3.54
N PRO A 72 -11.09 -6.57 2.23
CA PRO A 72 -10.81 -7.84 1.59
C PRO A 72 -9.47 -8.44 2.05
N GLY A 73 -9.46 -9.72 2.41
CA GLY A 73 -8.26 -10.45 2.83
C GLY A 73 -8.12 -10.63 4.35
N GLU A 74 -9.11 -10.16 5.12
CA GLU A 74 -9.26 -10.48 6.54
C GLU A 74 -9.28 -12.00 6.84
N PRO A 75 -8.89 -12.39 8.06
CA PRO A 75 -8.37 -11.54 9.13
C PRO A 75 -6.91 -11.09 8.87
N TYR A 76 -6.58 -9.90 9.37
CA TYR A 76 -5.21 -9.44 9.54
C TYR A 76 -4.88 -9.72 11.01
N GLU A 77 -4.04 -10.73 11.26
CA GLU A 77 -3.51 -10.97 12.61
C GLU A 77 -2.71 -9.72 13.07
N GLN A 78 -2.29 -9.63 14.34
CA GLN A 78 -1.52 -8.48 14.92
C GLN A 78 -0.13 -8.24 14.29
N ASN A 79 0.03 -8.56 13.02
CA ASN A 79 1.19 -8.39 12.18
C ASN A 79 0.89 -7.33 11.14
N ASN A 80 1.91 -6.54 10.79
CA ASN A 80 1.82 -5.61 9.68
C ASN A 80 1.59 -6.38 8.36
N VAL A 81 0.65 -5.93 7.54
CA VAL A 81 0.26 -6.58 6.28
C VAL A 81 0.37 -5.59 5.14
N VAL A 82 0.90 -6.05 4.00
CA VAL A 82 0.86 -5.33 2.74
C VAL A 82 0.07 -6.15 1.72
N LEU A 83 -0.94 -5.51 1.14
CA LEU A 83 -1.74 -6.04 0.05
C LEU A 83 -1.53 -5.16 -1.18
N VAL A 84 -1.30 -5.78 -2.33
CA VAL A 84 -1.33 -5.08 -3.62
C VAL A 84 -2.55 -5.56 -4.38
N PHE A 85 -3.40 -4.62 -4.77
CA PHE A 85 -4.57 -4.86 -5.59
C PHE A 85 -4.32 -4.41 -7.02
N ARG A 86 -4.84 -5.19 -7.97
CA ARG A 86 -4.89 -4.84 -9.39
C ARG A 86 -6.26 -5.21 -9.93
N ASN A 87 -6.94 -4.26 -10.57
CA ASN A 87 -8.30 -4.44 -11.10
C ASN A 87 -9.30 -4.96 -10.04
N GLY A 88 -9.22 -4.43 -8.81
CA GLY A 88 -10.09 -4.83 -7.70
C GLY A 88 -9.79 -6.17 -7.04
N GLN A 89 -8.76 -6.90 -7.47
CA GLN A 89 -8.37 -8.20 -6.91
C GLN A 89 -7.02 -8.14 -6.21
N ILE A 90 -6.84 -8.97 -5.17
CA ILE A 90 -5.54 -9.12 -4.50
C ILE A 90 -4.59 -9.81 -5.47
N PHE A 91 -3.54 -9.09 -5.87
CA PHE A 91 -2.45 -9.58 -6.70
C PHE A 91 -1.29 -10.10 -5.85
N PHE A 92 -1.04 -9.48 -4.70
CA PHE A 92 0.06 -9.83 -3.80
C PHE A 92 -0.32 -9.58 -2.35
N ARG A 93 0.20 -10.42 -1.45
CA ARG A 93 0.08 -10.30 0.01
C ARG A 93 1.41 -10.65 0.66
N ALA A 94 1.85 -9.81 1.61
CA ALA A 94 2.94 -10.12 2.52
C ALA A 94 2.55 -9.71 3.95
N ASN A 95 3.08 -10.44 4.94
CA ASN A 95 2.87 -10.14 6.36
C ASN A 95 4.23 -10.08 7.09
N GLY A 96 4.32 -9.30 8.16
CA GLY A 96 5.47 -9.27 9.08
C GLY A 96 6.62 -8.34 8.67
N GLY A 97 7.84 -8.63 9.13
CA GLY A 97 9.01 -7.75 8.99
C GLY A 97 9.59 -7.66 7.57
N GLU A 98 9.35 -8.65 6.72
CA GLU A 98 9.92 -8.72 5.35
C GLU A 98 9.00 -8.11 4.26
N VAL A 99 7.94 -7.41 4.65
CA VAL A 99 6.94 -6.93 3.68
C VAL A 99 7.53 -5.98 2.65
N PHE A 100 8.52 -5.16 3.01
CA PHE A 100 9.11 -4.17 2.10
C PHE A 100 10.02 -4.81 1.05
N GLU A 101 10.79 -5.84 1.42
CA GLU A 101 11.62 -6.60 0.48
C GLU A 101 10.74 -7.32 -0.54
N LYS A 102 9.66 -7.97 -0.08
CA LYS A 102 8.74 -8.67 -0.97
C LYS A 102 7.91 -7.71 -1.81
N LEU A 103 7.57 -6.54 -1.26
CA LEU A 103 6.90 -5.47 -2.00
C LEU A 103 7.78 -4.97 -3.14
N ASP A 104 9.09 -4.83 -2.94
CA ASP A 104 10.03 -4.45 -4.01
C ASP A 104 10.00 -5.44 -5.17
N SER A 105 10.13 -6.74 -4.90
CA SER A 105 10.03 -7.74 -5.97
C SER A 105 8.70 -7.70 -6.72
N CYS A 106 7.62 -7.25 -6.06
CA CYS A 106 6.31 -7.08 -6.69
C CYS A 106 6.20 -5.81 -7.55
N ILE A 107 6.81 -4.69 -7.13
CA ILE A 107 6.72 -3.41 -7.84
C ILE A 107 7.87 -3.17 -8.81
N GLU A 108 9.01 -3.86 -8.68
CA GLU A 108 10.18 -3.77 -9.55
C GLU A 108 9.85 -3.91 -11.05
N PRO A 109 8.96 -4.83 -11.49
CA PRO A 109 8.53 -4.89 -12.89
C PRO A 109 7.82 -3.61 -13.37
N LEU A 110 7.19 -2.85 -12.47
CA LEU A 110 6.61 -1.54 -12.76
C LEU A 110 7.71 -0.46 -12.89
N LEU A 111 8.85 -0.66 -12.22
CA LEU A 111 10.00 0.25 -12.25
C LEU A 111 10.85 0.08 -13.49
N SER A 112 11.03 -1.15 -13.97
CA SER A 112 11.82 -1.43 -15.19
C SER A 112 11.21 -0.79 -16.44
N GLY A 113 9.89 -0.58 -16.45
CA GLY A 113 9.19 0.13 -17.53
C GLY A 113 9.44 1.66 -17.57
N LEU A 114 10.06 2.26 -16.54
CA LEU A 114 10.41 3.69 -16.50
C LEU A 114 11.77 4.02 -17.12
N LYS A 115 12.57 3.00 -17.45
CA LYS A 115 13.89 3.17 -18.08
C LYS A 115 13.86 3.07 -19.62
N SER A 116 12.67 3.08 -20.23
CA SER A 116 12.47 3.02 -21.69
C SER A 116 12.10 4.38 -22.26
#